data_AF-K1STD1-F1
#
_entry.id   AF-K1STD1-F1
#
_cell.length_a   1.000
_cell.length_b   1.000
_cell.length_c   1.000
_cell.angle_alpha   90.00
_cell.angle_beta   90.00
_cell.angle_gamma   90.00
#
_symmetry.space_group_name_H-M   'P 1'
#
loop_
_entity.id
_entity.type
_entity.pdbx_description
1 polymer ?
#
loop_
_entity_poly.entity_id
_entity_poly.type
_entity_poly.pdbx_seq_one_letter_code
_entity_poly.pdbx_strand_id
1 'polypeptide(L)'
;AVLHSLLQTVIEKAGGMPIVAPLHPYVQKAVKSLEVNAPNLHILPPQSYLHFGFLINQARGIVTDSGNIAEEATFLDVPCITLNTYAEHPETWRIGTNELVGENSFALSASLDKLLHGEWKHTTLPDRWDRRTAERIVQTLLNGNNS
;
A
#
# COMPACT_ATOMS: atom_id res chain seq x y z
N ALA A 1 11.63 10.54 -15.38
CA ALA A 1 12.33 9.26 -15.64
C ALA A 1 11.87 8.17 -14.69
N VAL A 2 12.08 8.31 -13.38
CA VAL A 2 11.71 7.29 -12.37
C VAL A 2 10.21 6.97 -12.34
N LEU A 3 9.33 7.97 -12.15
CA LEU A 3 7.88 7.77 -12.12
C LEU A 3 7.36 7.03 -13.37
N HIS A 4 7.83 7.41 -14.55
CA HIS A 4 7.48 6.73 -15.80
C HIS A 4 7.89 5.25 -15.79
N SER A 5 9.12 4.95 -15.37
CA SER A 5 9.60 3.56 -15.30
C SER A 5 8.79 2.72 -14.30
N LEU A 6 8.47 3.26 -13.12
CA LEU A 6 7.67 2.56 -12.11
C LEU A 6 6.25 2.31 -12.62
N LEU A 7 5.60 3.34 -13.16
CA LEU A 7 4.24 3.24 -13.69
C LEU A 7 4.16 2.24 -14.86
N GLN A 8 5.12 2.29 -15.79
CA GLN A 8 5.21 1.36 -16.90
C GLN A 8 5.37 -0.09 -16.39
N THR A 9 6.21 -0.31 -15.37
CA THR A 9 6.39 -1.63 -14.75
C THR A 9 5.08 -2.16 -14.18
N VAL A 10 4.33 -1.33 -13.46
CA VAL A 10 3.02 -1.73 -12.90
C VAL A 10 2.03 -2.08 -14.03
N ILE A 11 1.95 -1.25 -15.08
CA ILE A 11 1.05 -1.47 -16.21
C ILE A 11 1.36 -2.79 -16.94
N GLU A 12 2.64 -3.04 -17.24
CA GLU A 12 3.09 -4.25 -17.93
C GLU A 12 2.82 -5.50 -17.09
N LYS A 13 3.18 -5.47 -15.81
CA LYS A 13 2.99 -6.61 -14.91
C LYS A 13 1.53 -6.89 -14.61
N ALA A 14 0.67 -5.87 -14.56
CA ALA A 14 -0.76 -6.07 -14.35
C ALA A 14 -1.41 -6.93 -15.45
N GLY A 15 -0.83 -6.99 -16.65
CA GLY A 15 -1.28 -7.93 -17.70
C GLY A 15 -2.76 -7.76 -18.09
N GLY A 16 -3.28 -6.53 -18.02
CA GLY A 16 -4.69 -6.21 -18.27
C GLY A 16 -5.59 -6.23 -17.03
N MET A 17 -5.10 -6.67 -15.86
CA MET A 17 -5.81 -6.52 -14.59
C MET A 17 -6.07 -5.02 -14.29
N PRO A 18 -7.25 -4.65 -13.77
CA PRO A 18 -7.55 -3.26 -13.43
C PRO A 18 -6.56 -2.70 -12.41
N ILE A 19 -5.99 -1.53 -12.71
CA ILE A 19 -5.16 -0.73 -11.80
C ILE A 19 -6.02 0.46 -11.35
N VAL A 20 -6.39 0.48 -10.09
CA VAL A 20 -7.17 1.58 -9.50
C VAL A 20 -6.23 2.52 -8.78
N ALA A 21 -6.16 3.78 -9.22
CA ALA A 21 -5.25 4.78 -8.68
C ALA A 21 -6.02 6.00 -8.16
N PRO A 22 -6.48 5.98 -6.89
CA PRO A 22 -6.99 7.17 -6.23
C PRO A 22 -5.81 8.10 -5.91
N LEU A 23 -5.74 9.23 -6.60
CA LEU A 23 -4.57 10.10 -6.57
C LEU A 23 -4.97 11.53 -6.22
N HIS A 24 -4.10 12.23 -5.48
CA HIS A 24 -4.25 13.67 -5.27
C HIS A 24 -4.11 14.44 -6.61
N PRO A 25 -4.83 15.55 -6.83
CA PRO A 25 -4.82 16.26 -8.12
C PRO A 25 -3.44 16.60 -8.70
N TYR A 26 -2.43 16.87 -7.87
CA TYR A 26 -1.07 17.14 -8.38
C TYR A 26 -0.42 15.88 -8.97
N VAL A 27 -0.60 14.70 -8.34
CA VAL A 27 -0.08 13.42 -8.86
C VAL A 27 -0.82 13.02 -10.12
N GLN A 28 -2.13 13.23 -10.18
CA GLN A 28 -2.92 12.96 -11.38
C GLN A 28 -2.38 13.72 -12.60
N LYS A 29 -2.02 15.00 -12.42
CA LYS A 29 -1.43 15.81 -13.50
C LYS A 29 -0.09 15.23 -13.94
N ALA A 30 0.78 14.86 -13.00
CA ALA A 30 2.07 14.24 -13.30
C ALA A 30 1.89 12.93 -14.08
N VAL A 31 1.00 12.04 -13.64
CA VAL A 31 0.71 10.76 -14.32
C VAL A 31 0.14 11.00 -15.72
N LYS A 32 -0.83 11.91 -15.89
CA LYS A 32 -1.41 12.22 -17.19
C LYS A 32 -0.40 12.82 -18.18
N SER A 33 0.57 13.59 -17.69
CA SER A 33 1.63 14.18 -18.52
C SER A 33 2.62 13.15 -19.09
N LEU A 34 2.58 11.90 -18.61
CA LEU A 34 3.42 10.81 -19.13
C LEU A 34 2.84 10.17 -20.39
N GLU A 35 1.58 10.49 -20.76
CA GLU A 35 0.91 10.00 -21.97
C GLU A 35 0.94 8.46 -22.13
N VAL A 36 0.94 7.73 -21.01
CA VAL A 36 0.92 6.26 -21.01
C VAL A 36 -0.41 5.71 -21.54
N ASN A 37 -0.35 4.79 -22.49
CA ASN A 37 -1.54 4.11 -23.02
C ASN A 37 -1.83 2.85 -22.19
N ALA A 38 -2.72 2.98 -21.20
CA ALA A 38 -3.11 1.88 -20.31
C ALA A 38 -4.63 1.87 -20.11
N PRO A 39 -5.40 1.10 -20.92
CA PRO A 39 -6.86 1.08 -20.81
C PRO A 39 -7.38 0.50 -19.49
N ASN A 40 -6.54 -0.27 -18.80
CA ASN A 40 -6.81 -0.84 -17.47
C ASN A 40 -6.40 0.09 -16.31
N LEU A 41 -5.86 1.29 -16.58
CA LEU A 41 -5.51 2.27 -15.55
C LEU A 41 -6.68 3.23 -15.28
N HIS A 42 -7.25 3.13 -14.08
CA HIS A 42 -8.38 3.93 -13.62
C HIS A 42 -7.91 4.97 -12.59
N ILE A 43 -7.68 6.20 -13.05
CA ILE A 43 -7.32 7.32 -12.17
C ILE A 43 -8.59 7.89 -11.53
N LEU A 44 -8.65 7.85 -10.20
CA LEU A 44 -9.78 8.35 -9.42
C LEU A 44 -9.37 9.60 -8.61
N PRO A 45 -10.30 10.50 -8.26
CA PRO A 45 -10.06 11.50 -7.23
C PRO A 45 -9.76 10.85 -5.86
N PRO A 46 -9.23 11.60 -4.89
CA PRO A 46 -9.12 11.11 -3.51
C PRO A 46 -10.46 10.59 -3.00
N GLN A 47 -10.44 9.45 -2.32
CA GLN A 47 -11.63 8.77 -1.82
C GLN A 47 -11.89 9.08 -0.35
N SER A 48 -13.14 8.92 0.08
CA SER A 48 -13.45 8.90 1.52
C SER A 48 -12.78 7.69 2.18
N TYR A 49 -12.55 7.78 3.49
CA TYR A 49 -11.87 6.72 4.25
C TYR A 49 -12.50 5.34 4.03
N LEU A 50 -13.83 5.24 4.13
CA LEU A 50 -14.54 3.96 3.98
C LEU A 50 -14.45 3.40 2.55
N HIS A 51 -14.53 4.25 1.53
CA HIS A 51 -14.37 3.81 0.14
C HIS A 51 -12.93 3.37 -0.13
N PHE A 52 -11.95 4.10 0.40
CA PHE A 52 -10.54 3.74 0.25
C PHE A 52 -10.22 2.41 0.94
N GLY A 53 -10.68 2.22 2.18
CA GLY A 53 -10.56 0.96 2.90
C GLY A 53 -11.21 -0.22 2.17
N PHE A 54 -12.37 0.00 1.52
CA PHE A 54 -12.97 -1.03 0.67
C PHE A 54 -12.09 -1.37 -0.54
N LEU A 55 -11.53 -0.36 -1.23
CA LEU A 55 -10.62 -0.61 -2.36
C LEU A 55 -9.39 -1.41 -1.94
N ILE A 56 -8.78 -1.06 -0.81
CA ILE A 56 -7.66 -1.81 -0.22
C ILE A 56 -8.06 -3.27 0.04
N ASN A 57 -9.17 -3.48 0.75
CA ASN A 57 -9.60 -4.81 1.17
C ASN A 57 -10.00 -5.74 0.01
N GLN A 58 -10.30 -5.18 -1.17
CA GLN A 58 -10.63 -5.94 -2.38
C GLN A 58 -9.45 -6.02 -3.37
N ALA A 59 -8.33 -5.37 -3.06
CA ALA A 59 -7.17 -5.37 -3.94
C ALA A 59 -6.47 -6.74 -3.93
N ARG A 60 -6.01 -7.18 -5.09
CA ARG A 60 -5.08 -8.32 -5.18
C ARG A 60 -3.72 -7.99 -4.55
N GLY A 61 -3.37 -6.72 -4.57
CA GLY A 61 -2.29 -6.13 -3.79
C GLY A 61 -2.10 -4.66 -4.16
N ILE A 62 -1.19 -4.02 -3.44
CA ILE A 62 -1.07 -2.56 -3.40
C ILE A 62 0.36 -2.16 -3.73
N VAL A 63 0.50 -1.09 -4.51
CA VAL A 63 1.76 -0.38 -4.69
C VAL A 63 1.56 1.03 -4.14
N THR A 64 2.40 1.46 -3.18
CA THR A 64 2.21 2.73 -2.48
C THR A 64 3.54 3.38 -2.09
N ASP A 65 3.54 4.68 -1.86
CA ASP A 65 4.62 5.42 -1.19
C ASP A 65 4.26 5.79 0.26
N SER A 66 3.05 5.43 0.72
CA SER A 66 2.52 5.80 2.03
C SER A 66 2.73 4.72 3.09
N GLY A 67 3.28 5.11 4.24
CA GLY A 67 3.41 4.25 5.42
C GLY A 67 2.07 3.82 6.01
N ASN A 68 1.11 4.76 6.12
CA ASN A 68 -0.23 4.46 6.65
C ASN A 68 -0.96 3.39 5.80
N ILE A 69 -0.78 3.43 4.48
CA ILE A 69 -1.40 2.41 3.61
C ILE A 69 -0.73 1.05 3.79
N ALA A 70 0.58 1.00 4.04
CA ALA A 70 1.26 -0.24 4.37
C ALA A 70 0.78 -0.84 5.71
N GLU A 71 0.44 0.02 6.69
CA GLU A 71 -0.18 -0.43 7.94
C GLU A 71 -1.57 -1.00 7.70
N GLU A 72 -2.44 -0.28 6.98
CA GLU A 72 -3.78 -0.76 6.65
C GLU A 72 -3.75 -2.08 5.87
N ALA A 73 -2.85 -2.20 4.89
CA ALA A 73 -2.66 -3.41 4.11
C ALA A 73 -2.23 -4.60 4.99
N THR A 74 -1.30 -4.38 5.93
CA THR A 74 -0.88 -5.40 6.89
C THR A 74 -2.04 -5.84 7.77
N PHE A 75 -2.84 -4.89 8.25
CA PHE A 75 -3.99 -5.18 9.11
C PHE A 75 -5.09 -5.97 8.38
N LEU A 76 -5.25 -5.75 7.07
CA LEU A 76 -6.25 -6.41 6.24
C LEU A 76 -5.73 -7.68 5.54
N ASP A 77 -4.48 -8.08 5.82
CA ASP A 77 -3.77 -9.20 5.17
C ASP A 77 -3.74 -9.09 3.63
N VAL A 78 -3.52 -7.87 3.13
CA VAL A 78 -3.40 -7.57 1.69
C VAL A 78 -1.92 -7.36 1.33
N PRO A 79 -1.40 -8.01 0.27
CA PRO A 79 -0.04 -7.77 -0.23
C PRO A 79 0.24 -6.29 -0.50
N CYS A 80 1.37 -5.78 0.00
CA CYS A 80 1.75 -4.38 -0.16
C CYS A 80 3.20 -4.25 -0.61
N ILE A 81 3.45 -3.36 -1.57
CA ILE A 81 4.78 -3.02 -2.06
C ILE A 81 4.97 -1.52 -1.87
N THR A 82 5.88 -1.14 -0.97
CA THR A 82 6.20 0.27 -0.76
C THR A 82 7.38 0.71 -1.63
N LEU A 83 7.17 1.79 -2.39
CA LEU A 83 8.16 2.44 -3.26
C LEU A 83 9.17 3.30 -2.46
N ASN A 84 9.64 2.78 -1.34
CA ASN A 84 10.61 3.42 -0.45
C ASN A 84 11.56 2.36 0.11
N THR A 85 12.76 2.75 0.53
CA THR A 85 13.71 1.90 1.25
C THR A 85 13.56 2.00 2.76
N TYR A 86 12.72 2.91 3.23
CA TYR A 86 12.43 3.15 4.64
C TYR A 86 10.93 3.06 4.92
N ALA A 87 10.59 2.56 6.11
CA ALA A 87 9.24 2.58 6.66
C ALA A 87 9.29 2.97 8.14
N GLU A 88 8.41 3.88 8.55
CA GLU A 88 8.25 4.32 9.94
C GLU A 88 7.83 3.16 10.86
N HIS A 89 7.02 2.24 10.30
CA HIS A 89 6.51 1.05 10.97
C HIS A 89 7.21 -0.20 10.42
N PRO A 90 8.39 -0.60 10.97
CA PRO A 90 9.15 -1.73 10.47
C PRO A 90 8.42 -3.07 10.57
N GLU A 91 7.45 -3.18 11.49
CA GLU A 91 6.59 -4.34 11.64
C GLU A 91 5.83 -4.69 10.35
N THR A 92 5.48 -3.69 9.53
CA THR A 92 4.76 -3.89 8.26
C THR A 92 5.53 -4.76 7.28
N TRP A 93 6.87 -4.68 7.26
CA TRP A 93 7.69 -5.45 6.33
C TRP A 93 8.46 -6.60 6.98
N ARG A 94 8.76 -6.51 8.29
CA ARG A 94 9.40 -7.60 9.04
C ARG A 94 8.46 -8.75 9.35
N ILE A 95 7.20 -8.43 9.66
CA ILE A 95 6.18 -9.41 10.11
C ILE A 95 4.98 -9.37 9.16
N GLY A 96 4.52 -8.15 8.82
CA GLY A 96 3.35 -7.90 8.01
C GLY A 96 3.55 -8.13 6.50
N THR A 97 2.58 -7.65 5.72
CA THR A 97 2.44 -7.98 4.29
C THR A 97 3.30 -7.12 3.37
N ASN A 98 4.00 -6.13 3.89
CA ASN A 98 4.69 -5.13 3.09
C ASN A 98 6.08 -5.60 2.60
N GLU A 99 6.48 -5.21 1.40
CA GLU A 99 7.85 -5.30 0.90
C GLU A 99 8.36 -3.91 0.48
N LEU A 100 9.58 -3.56 0.89
CA LEU A 100 10.22 -2.29 0.54
C LEU A 100 11.07 -2.49 -0.72
N VAL A 101 10.72 -1.83 -1.82
CA VAL A 101 11.43 -1.96 -3.10
C VAL A 101 12.16 -0.69 -3.53
N GLY A 102 11.96 0.42 -2.81
CA GLY A 102 12.48 1.73 -3.21
C GLY A 102 11.93 2.19 -4.57
N GLU A 103 12.63 3.13 -5.18
CA GLU A 103 12.31 3.63 -6.52
C GLU A 103 12.96 2.77 -7.63
N ASN A 104 12.98 1.44 -7.45
CA ASN A 104 13.65 0.50 -8.35
C ASN A 104 12.62 -0.36 -9.11
N SER A 105 12.51 -0.13 -10.42
CA SER A 105 11.59 -0.86 -11.30
C SER A 105 11.90 -2.35 -11.40
N PHE A 106 13.16 -2.78 -11.31
CA PHE A 106 13.51 -4.20 -11.31
C PHE A 106 13.06 -4.90 -10.03
N ALA A 107 13.23 -4.25 -8.88
CA ALA A 107 12.77 -4.78 -7.59
C ALA A 107 11.24 -4.82 -7.54
N LEU A 108 10.57 -3.74 -7.99
CA LEU A 108 9.12 -3.68 -8.12
C LEU A 108 8.58 -4.79 -9.04
N SER A 109 9.21 -5.00 -10.20
CA SER A 109 8.88 -6.05 -11.16
C SER A 109 8.94 -7.44 -10.52
N ALA A 110 10.02 -7.74 -9.79
CA ALA A 110 10.19 -9.02 -9.10
C ALA A 110 9.16 -9.24 -7.97
N SER A 111 8.84 -8.21 -7.19
CA SER A 111 7.80 -8.31 -6.17
C SER A 111 6.40 -8.47 -6.79
N LEU A 112 6.10 -7.77 -7.88
CA LEU A 112 4.85 -7.96 -8.62
C LEU A 112 4.72 -9.38 -9.18
N ASP A 113 5.80 -9.98 -9.68
CA ASP A 113 5.77 -11.38 -10.13
C ASP A 113 5.40 -12.34 -9.00
N LYS A 114 6.02 -12.22 -7.82
CA LYS A 114 5.67 -13.03 -6.64
C LYS A 114 4.19 -12.88 -6.28
N LEU A 115 3.71 -11.64 -6.23
CA LEU A 115 2.32 -11.31 -5.90
C LEU A 115 1.35 -11.97 -6.89
N LEU A 116 1.61 -11.84 -8.18
CA LEU A 116 0.73 -12.34 -9.25
C LEU A 116 0.74 -13.86 -9.35
N HIS A 117 1.85 -14.51 -9.03
CA HIS A 117 1.95 -15.97 -8.92
C HIS A 117 1.36 -16.53 -7.61
N GLY A 118 0.92 -15.69 -6.68
CA GLY A 118 0.38 -16.13 -5.39
C GLY A 118 1.45 -16.63 -4.42
N GLU A 119 2.71 -16.22 -4.64
CA GLU A 119 3.87 -16.56 -3.82
C GLU A 119 4.13 -15.51 -2.74
N TRP A 120 3.13 -14.69 -2.42
CA TRP A 120 3.26 -13.66 -1.40
C TRP A 120 3.40 -14.27 -0.01
N LYS A 121 4.20 -13.65 0.85
CA LYS A 121 4.39 -14.11 2.23
C LYS A 121 3.05 -14.10 2.98
N HIS A 122 2.77 -15.17 3.70
CA HIS A 122 1.70 -15.22 4.69
C HIS A 122 2.17 -14.58 5.99
N THR A 123 1.28 -13.83 6.64
CA THR A 123 1.65 -12.99 7.77
C THR A 123 0.72 -13.19 8.95
N THR A 124 1.21 -12.82 10.12
CA THR A 124 0.39 -12.70 11.33
C THR A 124 0.30 -11.24 11.70
N LEU A 125 -0.84 -10.81 12.25
CA LEU A 125 -0.97 -9.45 12.75
C LEU A 125 0.16 -9.12 13.74
N PRO A 126 0.82 -7.96 13.60
CA PRO A 126 1.81 -7.51 14.58
C PRO A 126 1.22 -7.42 15.99
N ASP A 127 2.09 -7.51 17.00
CA ASP A 127 1.66 -7.40 18.39
C ASP A 127 0.88 -6.10 18.62
N ARG A 128 -0.19 -6.18 19.43
CA ARG A 128 -1.06 -5.05 19.80
C ARG A 128 -1.89 -4.44 18.66
N TRP A 129 -1.96 -5.07 17.49
CA TRP A 129 -2.89 -4.70 16.40
C TRP A 129 -4.27 -5.35 16.61
N ASP A 130 -4.74 -5.34 17.86
CA ASP A 130 -5.91 -6.06 18.38
C ASP A 130 -7.20 -5.23 18.37
N ARG A 131 -7.16 -4.03 17.78
CA ARG A 131 -8.27 -3.04 17.75
C ARG A 131 -8.64 -2.46 19.13
N ARG A 132 -7.83 -2.67 20.17
CA ARG A 132 -8.08 -2.18 21.53
C ARG A 132 -7.24 -0.96 21.90
N THR A 133 -6.66 -0.27 20.92
CA THR A 133 -5.82 0.90 21.13
C THR A 133 -6.56 2.01 21.89
N ALA A 134 -7.79 2.35 21.46
CA ALA A 134 -8.57 3.40 22.10
C ALA A 134 -8.89 3.07 23.57
N GLU A 135 -9.29 1.83 23.86
CA GLU A 135 -9.55 1.36 25.23
C GLU A 135 -8.30 1.50 26.11
N ARG A 136 -7.14 1.03 25.62
CA ARG A 136 -5.87 1.12 26.36
C ARG A 136 -5.43 2.56 26.61
N ILE A 137 -5.64 3.46 25.65
CA ILE A 137 -5.36 4.89 25.81
C ILE A 137 -6.25 5.48 26.90
N VAL A 138 -7.57 5.25 26.84
CA VAL A 138 -8.51 5.75 27.86
C VAL A 138 -8.14 5.24 29.24
N GLN A 139 -7.84 3.95 29.39
CA GLN A 139 -7.40 3.37 30.67
C GLN A 139 -6.11 4.03 31.19
N THR A 140 -5.14 4.29 30.32
CA THR A 140 -3.89 4.95 30.70
C THR A 140 -4.13 6.37 31.20
N LEU A 141 -5.01 7.14 30.53
CA LEU A 141 -5.35 8.50 30.94
C LEU A 141 -6.11 8.55 32.27
N LEU A 142 -7.01 7.60 32.52
CA LEU A 142 -7.75 7.50 33.78
C LEU A 142 -6.85 7.09 34.95
N ASN A 143 -5.92 6.16 34.73
CA ASN A 143 -5.02 5.67 35.77
C ASN A 143 -3.86 6.63 36.07
N GLY A 144 -3.40 7.40 35.07
CA GLY A 144 -2.33 8.40 35.23
C GLY A 144 -2.71 9.63 36.04
N ASN A 145 -4.01 9.90 36.24
CA ASN A 145 -4.51 10.98 37.10
C ASN A 145 -4.59 10.59 38.59
N ASN A 146 -4.29 9.34 38.94
CA ASN A 146 -4.29 8.82 40.32
C ASN A 146 -2.86 8.68 40.90
N SER A 147 -1.86 9.31 40.28
CA SER A 147 -0.46 9.37 40.77
C SER A 147 -0.11 10.78 41.25
#